data_AF-A0A669BRN9-F1
#
_entry.id   AF-A0A669BRN9-F1
#
_cell.length_a   1.000
_cell.length_b   1.000
_cell.length_c   1.000
_cell.angle_alpha   90.00
_cell.angle_beta   90.00
_cell.angle_gamma   90.00
#
_symmetry.space_group_name_H-M   'P 1'
#
loop_
_entity.id
_entity.type
_entity.pdbx_description
1 polymer ?
#
loop_
_entity_poly.entity_id
_entity_poly.type
_entity_poly.pdbx_seq_one_letter_code
_entity_poly.pdbx_strand_id
1 'polypeptide(L)'
;MMNVITALALSCFCWIAVSGSEFQTSEVQAGENVTLQCTKIYTYEVQTFWFRLVNGTTFNSIAFMQASSSNVNYNDGFKNGKVEMTKTTSDVFLKIKQVDVSDSGLYFCGFLSEGRLNLSVMQLKVGDTDEPQDDMDCISKQAHEVAKLTSVTLGVLSVFLLMLITGLAAQNMKFQKGTF
;
A
#
# COMPACT_ATOMS: atom_id res chain seq x y z
N MET A 1 7.00 2.18 -38.16
CA MET A 1 5.72 2.81 -37.76
C MET A 1 5.08 1.85 -36.77
N MET A 2 4.99 2.22 -35.51
CA MET A 2 4.47 1.32 -34.46
C MET A 2 2.98 1.08 -34.71
N ASN A 3 2.55 -0.17 -34.88
CA ASN A 3 1.14 -0.47 -35.17
C ASN A 3 0.26 -0.01 -34.00
N VAL A 4 -0.91 0.54 -34.31
CA VAL A 4 -1.89 1.03 -33.32
C VAL A 4 -2.23 -0.05 -32.29
N ILE A 5 -2.22 -1.32 -32.70
CA ILE A 5 -2.41 -2.49 -31.83
C ILE A 5 -1.26 -2.65 -30.82
N THR A 6 -0.01 -2.42 -31.23
CA THR A 6 1.16 -2.47 -30.34
C THR A 6 1.14 -1.32 -29.34
N ALA A 7 0.69 -0.13 -29.76
CA ALA A 7 0.51 1.02 -28.88
C ALA A 7 -0.61 0.80 -27.85
N LEU A 8 -1.76 0.24 -28.28
CA LEU A 8 -2.88 -0.11 -27.40
C LEU A 8 -2.50 -1.20 -26.39
N ALA A 9 -1.76 -2.23 -26.82
CA ALA A 9 -1.27 -3.27 -25.93
C ALA A 9 -0.33 -2.70 -24.86
N LEU A 10 0.66 -1.88 -25.25
CA LEU A 10 1.57 -1.21 -24.32
C LEU A 10 0.82 -0.29 -23.33
N SER A 11 -0.23 0.41 -23.78
CA SER A 11 -1.07 1.22 -22.86
C SER A 11 -1.85 0.38 -21.85
N CYS A 12 -2.31 -0.82 -22.23
CA CYS A 12 -2.98 -1.74 -21.32
C CYS A 12 -2.02 -2.36 -20.28
N PHE A 13 -0.77 -2.64 -20.66
CA PHE A 13 0.23 -3.13 -19.71
C PHE A 13 0.66 -2.06 -18.68
N CYS A 14 0.65 -0.77 -19.06
CA CYS A 14 0.93 0.32 -18.11
C CYS A 14 -0.20 0.57 -17.11
N TRP A 15 -1.45 0.23 -17.44
CA TRP A 15 -2.59 0.45 -16.53
C TRP A 15 -2.74 -0.61 -15.44
N ILE A 16 -2.25 -1.83 -15.66
CA ILE A 16 -2.31 -2.90 -14.64
C ILE A 16 -1.29 -2.66 -13.52
N ALA A 17 -0.29 -1.80 -13.74
CA ALA A 17 0.85 -1.64 -12.84
C ALA A 17 0.60 -0.77 -11.59
N VAL A 18 -0.50 -0.03 -11.47
CA VAL A 18 -0.70 0.86 -10.31
C VAL A 18 -2.15 0.85 -9.86
N SER A 19 -2.47 -0.08 -8.96
CA SER A 19 -3.52 0.08 -7.96
C SER A 19 -2.99 -0.42 -6.62
N GLY A 20 -1.78 0.03 -6.27
CA GLY A 20 -1.32 -0.02 -4.89
C GLY A 20 -1.98 1.14 -4.14
N SER A 21 -2.57 0.86 -2.98
CA SER A 21 -2.93 1.94 -2.06
C SER A 21 -1.62 2.62 -1.64
N GLU A 22 -1.39 3.85 -2.09
CA GLU A 22 -0.21 4.64 -1.71
C GLU A 22 -0.34 5.02 -0.24
N PHE A 23 0.31 4.26 0.63
CA PHE A 23 0.52 4.64 2.03
C PHE A 23 1.90 5.28 2.17
N GLN A 24 2.02 6.23 3.08
CA GLN A 24 3.29 6.91 3.33
C GLN A 24 4.36 5.89 3.75
N THR A 25 5.46 5.85 3.00
CA THR A 25 6.62 5.02 3.33
C THR A 25 7.78 5.93 3.75
N SER A 26 8.41 5.60 4.87
CA SER A 26 9.60 6.27 5.38
C SER A 26 10.73 5.26 5.48
N GLU A 27 11.88 5.60 4.90
CA GLU A 27 13.08 4.77 4.88
C GLU A 27 14.19 5.50 5.64
N VAL A 28 14.90 4.77 6.49
CA VAL A 28 15.89 5.32 7.43
C VAL A 28 16.94 4.24 7.74
N GLN A 29 18.15 4.61 8.14
CA GLN A 29 19.17 3.62 8.54
C GLN A 29 19.10 3.32 10.04
N ALA A 30 19.54 2.12 10.44
CA ALA A 30 19.66 1.74 11.83
C ALA A 30 20.52 2.76 12.62
N GLY A 31 20.11 3.06 13.84
CA GLY A 31 20.75 4.04 14.73
C GLY A 31 20.32 5.50 14.50
N GLU A 32 19.64 5.82 13.40
CA GLU A 32 19.13 7.17 13.13
C GLU A 32 17.80 7.44 13.85
N ASN A 33 17.31 8.68 13.76
CA ASN A 33 15.99 9.06 14.25
C ASN A 33 15.04 9.23 13.08
N VAL A 34 13.81 8.73 13.22
CA VAL A 34 12.74 8.95 12.24
C VAL A 34 11.56 9.69 12.88
N THR A 35 10.89 10.52 12.10
CA THR A 35 9.63 11.15 12.52
C THR A 35 8.54 10.79 11.53
N LEU A 36 7.57 10.05 12.03
CA LEU A 36 6.37 9.67 11.29
C LEU A 36 5.33 10.78 11.45
N GLN A 37 4.71 11.21 10.34
CA GLN A 37 3.73 12.30 10.32
C GLN A 37 2.35 11.78 9.93
N CYS A 38 1.33 12.31 10.59
CA CYS A 38 -0.06 12.02 10.28
C CYS A 38 -0.89 13.30 10.31
N THR A 39 -1.58 13.60 9.21
CA THR A 39 -2.42 14.78 9.10
C THR A 39 -3.67 14.66 9.94
N LYS A 40 -3.94 15.72 10.71
CA LYS A 40 -5.13 15.82 11.55
C LYS A 40 -6.37 15.89 10.68
N ILE A 41 -7.36 15.06 11.00
CA ILE A 41 -8.61 14.97 10.23
C ILE A 41 -9.66 15.96 10.77
N TYR A 42 -9.63 16.21 12.08
CA TYR A 42 -10.62 17.05 12.76
C TYR A 42 -10.02 18.41 13.11
N THR A 43 -10.80 19.48 12.98
CA THR A 43 -10.37 20.83 13.37
C THR A 43 -10.33 21.02 14.88
N TYR A 44 -11.23 20.36 15.62
CA TYR A 44 -11.31 20.38 17.08
C TYR A 44 -10.45 19.28 17.73
N GLU A 45 -10.38 19.28 19.06
CA GLU A 45 -9.59 18.31 19.81
C GLU A 45 -10.32 16.99 19.98
N VAL A 46 -9.62 15.90 19.65
CA VAL A 46 -10.17 14.54 19.64
C VAL A 46 -9.17 13.58 20.24
N GLN A 47 -9.65 12.43 20.70
CA GLN A 47 -8.74 11.42 21.21
C GLN A 47 -7.88 10.90 20.06
N THR A 48 -6.56 10.98 20.24
CA THR A 48 -5.58 10.69 19.22
C THR A 48 -4.65 9.59 19.69
N PHE A 49 -4.33 8.65 18.82
CA PHE A 49 -3.57 7.45 19.17
C PHE A 49 -2.47 7.18 18.15
N TRP A 50 -1.41 6.54 18.64
CA TRP A 50 -0.43 5.84 17.82
C TRP A 50 -0.43 4.36 18.14
N PHE A 51 -0.44 3.53 17.11
CA PHE A 51 -0.30 2.09 17.21
C PHE A 51 0.81 1.61 16.28
N ARG A 52 1.37 0.46 16.65
CA ARG A 52 2.27 -0.32 15.81
C ARG A 52 1.67 -1.69 15.60
N LEU A 53 1.70 -2.19 14.37
CA LEU A 53 1.40 -3.58 14.09
C LEU A 53 2.66 -4.42 14.27
N VAL A 54 2.65 -5.26 15.30
CA VAL A 54 3.76 -6.16 15.64
C VAL A 54 3.47 -7.54 15.05
N ASN A 55 4.45 -8.12 14.35
CA ASN A 55 4.38 -9.44 13.73
C ASN A 55 3.14 -9.66 12.84
N GLY A 56 2.62 -8.59 12.22
CA GLY A 56 1.46 -8.64 11.32
C GLY A 56 0.12 -8.98 11.98
N THR A 57 0.06 -9.17 13.31
CA THR A 57 -1.12 -9.74 13.98
C THR A 57 -1.60 -8.93 15.17
N THR A 58 -0.71 -8.20 15.84
CA THR A 58 -1.04 -7.55 17.11
C THR A 58 -0.87 -6.03 17.01
N PHE A 59 -1.94 -5.29 17.29
CA PHE A 59 -1.88 -3.83 17.41
C PHE A 59 -1.43 -3.44 18.82
N ASN A 60 -0.19 -2.96 18.93
CA ASN A 60 0.33 -2.40 20.17
C ASN A 60 0.09 -0.90 20.17
N SER A 61 -0.68 -0.42 21.13
CA SER A 61 -0.84 1.02 21.34
C SER A 61 0.46 1.58 21.93
N ILE A 62 1.05 2.55 21.25
CA ILE A 62 2.29 3.21 21.65
C ILE A 62 1.99 4.30 22.67
N ALA A 63 1.16 5.26 22.24
CA ALA A 63 0.82 6.45 23.00
C ALA A 63 -0.55 6.99 22.59
N PHE A 64 -1.16 7.78 23.46
CA PHE A 64 -2.39 8.49 23.16
C PHE A 64 -2.50 9.83 23.88
N MET A 65 -3.26 10.75 23.30
CA MET A 65 -3.69 12.00 23.91
C MET A 65 -5.22 12.00 24.03
N GLN A 66 -5.73 12.38 25.20
CA GLN A 66 -7.19 12.54 25.39
C GLN A 66 -7.67 13.86 24.79
N ALA A 67 -8.91 13.93 24.32
CA ALA A 67 -9.47 15.16 23.74
C ALA A 67 -9.44 16.36 24.72
N SER A 68 -9.55 16.10 26.02
CA SER A 68 -9.56 17.10 27.09
C SER A 68 -8.17 17.45 27.64
N SER A 69 -7.10 16.82 27.13
CA SER A 69 -5.75 16.98 27.69
C SER A 69 -4.69 17.10 26.60
N SER A 70 -3.73 18.00 26.81
CA SER A 70 -2.51 18.08 26.00
C SER A 70 -1.44 17.07 26.42
N ASN A 71 -1.65 16.32 27.50
CA ASN A 71 -0.68 15.37 28.01
C ASN A 71 -0.66 14.09 27.19
N VAL A 72 0.54 13.63 26.87
CA VAL A 72 0.77 12.34 26.20
C VAL A 72 0.81 11.24 27.25
N ASN A 73 0.04 10.18 27.02
CA ASN A 73 0.08 8.95 27.81
C ASN A 73 0.76 7.87 26.98
N TYR A 74 1.87 7.32 27.48
CA TYR A 74 2.60 6.21 26.86
C TYR A 74 2.21 4.90 27.54
N ASN A 75 1.99 3.86 26.76
CA ASN A 75 1.72 2.52 27.31
C ASN A 75 3.01 1.81 27.75
N ASP A 76 2.84 0.78 28.57
CA ASP A 76 3.94 -0.01 29.11
C ASP A 76 4.76 -0.63 27.96
N GLY A 77 6.08 -0.42 28.00
CA GLY A 77 7.01 -0.75 26.91
C GLY A 77 7.53 0.46 26.14
N PHE A 78 6.79 1.58 26.12
CA PHE A 78 7.16 2.80 25.38
C PHE A 78 7.55 3.98 26.28
N LYS A 79 7.46 3.80 27.60
CA LYS A 79 7.82 4.80 28.62
C LYS A 79 9.32 5.07 28.74
N ASN A 80 10.18 4.30 28.06
CA ASN A 80 11.64 4.45 28.14
C ASN A 80 12.19 5.68 27.38
N GLY A 81 11.34 6.45 26.71
CA GLY A 81 11.74 7.65 25.97
C GLY A 81 12.29 7.40 24.55
N LYS A 82 12.31 6.14 24.08
CA LYS A 82 12.65 5.79 22.69
C LYS A 82 11.68 6.45 21.71
N VAL A 83 10.42 6.59 22.10
CA VAL A 83 9.37 7.21 21.29
C VAL A 83 8.88 8.51 21.90
N GLU A 84 8.50 9.45 21.06
CA GLU A 84 8.00 10.75 21.44
C GLU A 84 6.86 11.17 20.51
N MET A 85 5.65 11.35 21.07
CA MET A 85 4.50 11.83 20.34
C MET A 85 4.38 13.34 20.51
N THR A 86 4.20 14.07 19.41
CA THR A 86 3.93 15.51 19.42
C THR A 86 2.77 15.85 18.50
N LYS A 87 2.19 17.04 18.67
CA LYS A 87 1.02 17.49 17.91
C LYS A 87 1.13 18.98 17.61
N THR A 88 0.81 19.36 16.39
CA THR A 88 0.62 20.75 15.94
C THR A 88 -0.84 21.01 15.63
N THR A 89 -1.19 22.20 15.15
CA THR A 89 -2.56 22.51 14.72
C THR A 89 -3.06 21.63 13.58
N SER A 90 -2.14 21.14 12.74
CA SER A 90 -2.46 20.47 11.48
C SER A 90 -2.07 19.00 11.47
N ASP A 91 -1.10 18.59 12.28
CA ASP A 91 -0.50 17.27 12.19
C ASP A 91 -0.19 16.68 13.56
N VAL A 92 -0.07 15.36 13.59
CA VAL A 92 0.38 14.56 14.73
C VAL A 92 1.64 13.83 14.30
N PHE A 93 2.65 13.82 15.16
CA PHE A 93 3.94 13.22 14.87
C PHE A 93 4.28 12.14 15.89
N LEU A 94 4.99 11.12 15.42
CA LEU A 94 5.64 10.13 16.26
C LEU A 94 7.11 10.06 15.88
N LYS A 95 7.96 10.57 16.77
CA LYS A 95 9.41 10.46 16.64
C LYS A 95 9.87 9.17 17.31
N ILE A 96 10.66 8.37 16.60
CA ILE A 96 11.31 7.16 17.10
C ILE A 96 12.81 7.42 17.05
N LYS A 97 13.47 7.31 18.20
CA LYS A 97 14.89 7.60 18.37
C LYS A 97 15.69 6.32 18.24
N GLN A 98 16.86 6.42 17.59
CA GLN A 98 17.79 5.30 17.41
C GLN A 98 17.07 4.04 16.95
N VAL A 99 16.50 4.11 15.75
CA VAL A 99 15.72 3.01 15.18
C VAL A 99 16.59 1.76 15.01
N ASP A 100 15.99 0.62 15.24
CA ASP A 100 16.56 -0.69 14.98
C ASP A 100 15.83 -1.35 13.79
N VAL A 101 16.43 -2.33 13.13
CA VAL A 101 15.75 -3.09 12.06
C VAL A 101 14.43 -3.68 12.56
N SER A 102 14.39 -4.11 13.83
CA SER A 102 13.18 -4.58 14.50
C SER A 102 12.13 -3.51 14.74
N ASP A 103 12.39 -2.22 14.47
CA ASP A 103 11.38 -1.15 14.47
C ASP A 103 10.63 -1.04 13.13
N SER A 104 11.10 -1.69 12.07
CA SER A 104 10.42 -1.76 10.78
C SER A 104 9.00 -2.33 10.92
N GLY A 105 8.10 -1.88 10.06
CA GLY A 105 6.72 -2.37 10.01
C GLY A 105 5.68 -1.27 9.79
N LEU A 106 4.42 -1.61 10.05
CA LEU A 106 3.30 -0.71 9.88
C LEU A 106 2.99 0.03 11.17
N TYR A 107 2.84 1.34 11.05
CA TYR A 107 2.43 2.26 12.09
C TYR A 107 1.10 2.89 11.70
N PHE A 108 0.27 3.17 12.69
CA PHE A 108 -1.06 3.71 12.51
C PHE A 108 -1.23 4.90 13.44
N CYS A 109 -1.64 6.04 12.88
CA CYS A 109 -2.24 7.10 13.68
C CYS A 109 -3.75 6.94 13.65
N GLY A 110 -4.42 7.27 14.75
CA GLY A 110 -5.86 7.19 14.87
C GLY A 110 -6.49 8.40 15.52
N PHE A 111 -7.67 8.79 15.04
CA PHE A 111 -8.50 9.85 15.60
C PHE A 111 -9.89 9.30 15.91
N LEU A 112 -10.31 9.37 17.17
CA LEU A 112 -11.63 8.96 17.62
C LEU A 112 -12.48 10.19 17.96
N SER A 113 -13.54 10.40 17.19
CA SER A 113 -14.53 11.44 17.45
C SER A 113 -15.95 10.91 17.31
N GLU A 114 -16.80 11.15 18.30
CA GLU A 114 -18.22 10.76 18.27
C GLU A 114 -18.44 9.28 17.90
N GLY A 115 -17.57 8.39 18.36
CA GLY A 115 -17.62 6.95 18.05
C GLY A 115 -17.10 6.56 16.67
N ARG A 116 -16.61 7.51 15.86
CA ARG A 116 -15.97 7.26 14.56
C ARG A 116 -14.46 7.22 14.71
N LEU A 117 -13.86 6.11 14.28
CA LEU A 117 -12.41 5.92 14.24
C LEU A 117 -11.92 6.15 12.82
N ASN A 118 -11.00 7.10 12.64
CA ASN A 118 -10.24 7.25 11.41
C ASN A 118 -8.79 6.81 11.66
N LEU A 119 -8.23 6.02 10.74
CA LEU A 119 -6.87 5.52 10.82
C LEU A 119 -6.12 5.88 9.53
N SER A 120 -4.89 6.37 9.67
CA SER A 120 -3.94 6.44 8.55
C SER A 120 -2.80 5.48 8.80
N VAL A 121 -2.38 4.81 7.73
CA VAL A 121 -1.32 3.79 7.75
C VAL A 121 -0.05 4.36 7.18
N MET A 122 1.07 4.07 7.82
CA MET A 122 2.40 4.36 7.29
C MET A 122 3.33 3.17 7.47
N GLN A 123 4.26 3.02 6.54
CA GLN A 123 5.29 1.99 6.57
C GLN A 123 6.63 2.60 6.95
N LEU A 124 7.27 2.04 7.98
CA LEU A 124 8.65 2.34 8.32
C LEU A 124 9.53 1.17 7.84
N LYS A 125 10.55 1.48 7.03
CA LYS A 125 11.62 0.54 6.69
C LYS A 125 12.93 1.06 7.29
N VAL A 126 13.60 0.21 8.04
CA VAL A 126 14.91 0.49 8.62
C VAL A 126 15.93 -0.41 7.91
N GLY A 127 16.89 0.20 7.22
CA GLY A 127 18.00 -0.50 6.58
C GLY A 127 19.10 -0.85 7.58
N ASP A 128 19.79 -1.97 7.33
CA ASP A 128 21.01 -2.34 8.06
C ASP A 128 22.25 -1.70 7.42
N THR A 129 23.23 -1.34 8.24
CA THR A 129 24.46 -0.65 7.82
C THR A 129 25.45 -1.52 7.03
N ASP A 130 25.22 -2.84 6.96
CA ASP A 130 26.22 -3.83 6.51
C ASP A 130 25.81 -4.74 5.33
N GLU A 131 24.65 -4.55 4.68
CA GLU A 131 24.28 -5.37 3.52
C GLU A 131 24.44 -4.66 2.16
N PRO A 132 25.15 -5.26 1.17
CA PRO A 132 25.02 -4.87 -0.22
C PRO A 132 23.60 -5.17 -0.69
N GLN A 133 22.91 -4.16 -1.21
CA GLN A 133 21.54 -4.25 -1.72
C GLN A 133 21.43 -5.22 -2.91
N ASP A 134 21.14 -6.49 -2.61
CA ASP A 134 20.60 -7.48 -3.54
C ASP A 134 19.14 -7.84 -3.16
N ASP A 135 18.33 -6.85 -2.79
CA ASP A 135 16.90 -7.04 -2.54
C ASP A 135 16.09 -6.96 -3.83
N MET A 136 16.28 -7.97 -4.67
CA MET A 136 15.26 -8.36 -5.63
C MET A 136 14.34 -9.39 -4.96
N ASP A 137 13.05 -9.05 -4.87
CA ASP A 137 11.96 -9.95 -5.27
C ASP A 137 10.98 -10.52 -4.21
N CYS A 138 10.08 -9.68 -3.69
CA CYS A 138 8.69 -10.11 -3.39
C CYS A 138 7.69 -9.58 -4.43
N ILE A 139 7.91 -8.36 -4.94
CA ILE A 139 7.07 -7.71 -5.95
C ILE A 139 7.16 -8.42 -7.30
N SER A 140 8.35 -8.93 -7.68
CA SER A 140 8.54 -9.64 -8.95
C SER A 140 7.92 -11.04 -8.94
N LYS A 141 7.86 -11.75 -7.81
CA LYS A 141 7.15 -13.03 -7.64
C LYS A 141 5.65 -12.83 -7.78
N GLN A 142 5.10 -11.79 -7.16
CA GLN A 142 3.67 -11.45 -7.31
C GLN A 142 3.36 -10.99 -8.74
N ALA A 143 4.22 -10.15 -9.33
CA ALA A 143 4.08 -9.72 -10.72
C ALA A 143 4.22 -10.91 -11.69
N HIS A 144 5.09 -11.87 -11.42
CA HIS A 144 5.33 -13.06 -12.24
C HIS A 144 4.14 -14.03 -12.19
N GLU A 145 3.55 -14.27 -11.01
CA GLU A 145 2.33 -15.08 -10.89
C GLU A 145 1.11 -14.40 -11.53
N VAL A 146 0.96 -13.08 -11.36
CA VAL A 146 -0.11 -12.30 -12.02
C VAL A 146 0.09 -12.26 -13.54
N ALA A 147 1.32 -12.11 -14.02
CA ALA A 147 1.65 -12.15 -15.45
C ALA A 147 1.33 -13.52 -16.06
N LYS A 148 1.60 -14.61 -15.33
CA LYS A 148 1.30 -15.98 -15.77
C LYS A 148 -0.21 -16.21 -15.86
N LEU A 149 -0.97 -15.80 -14.84
CA LEU A 149 -2.42 -15.95 -14.85
C LEU A 149 -3.06 -15.12 -15.97
N THR A 150 -2.64 -13.85 -16.13
CA THR A 150 -3.16 -12.96 -17.19
C THR A 150 -2.83 -13.46 -18.59
N SER A 151 -1.64 -14.01 -18.81
CA SER A 151 -1.24 -14.62 -20.09
C SER A 151 -2.15 -15.79 -20.48
N VAL A 152 -2.47 -16.69 -19.54
CA VAL A 152 -3.37 -17.82 -19.77
C VAL A 152 -4.78 -17.35 -20.12
N THR A 153 -5.32 -16.40 -19.35
CA THR A 153 -6.68 -15.88 -19.59
C THR A 153 -6.79 -15.19 -20.95
N LEU A 154 -5.78 -14.40 -21.34
CA LEU A 154 -5.74 -13.73 -22.65
C LEU A 154 -5.67 -14.75 -23.79
N GLY A 155 -4.89 -15.81 -23.62
CA GLY A 155 -4.81 -16.93 -24.57
C GLY A 155 -6.17 -17.58 -24.80
N VAL A 156 -6.86 -17.98 -23.72
CA VAL A 156 -8.19 -18.61 -23.79
C VAL A 156 -9.22 -17.67 -24.45
N LEU A 157 -9.24 -16.40 -24.06
CA LEU A 157 -10.12 -15.38 -24.66
C LEU A 157 -9.86 -15.22 -26.16
N SER A 158 -8.60 -15.17 -26.59
CA SER A 158 -8.24 -15.02 -28.00
C SER A 158 -8.71 -16.20 -28.86
N VAL A 159 -8.55 -17.45 -28.37
CA VAL A 159 -9.00 -18.65 -29.07
C VAL A 159 -10.53 -18.67 -29.16
N PHE A 160 -11.22 -18.32 -28.07
CA PHE A 160 -12.68 -18.25 -28.05
C PHE A 160 -13.21 -17.22 -29.06
N LEU A 161 -12.61 -16.03 -29.11
CA LEU A 161 -12.98 -14.99 -30.08
C LEU A 161 -12.71 -15.43 -31.53
N LEU A 162 -11.59 -16.10 -31.81
CA LEU A 162 -11.30 -16.65 -33.14
C LEU A 162 -12.34 -17.70 -33.56
N MET A 163 -12.76 -18.58 -32.64
CA MET A 163 -13.82 -19.55 -32.93
C MET A 163 -15.16 -18.87 -33.24
N LEU A 164 -15.53 -17.80 -32.51
CA LEU A 164 -16.74 -17.03 -32.80
C LEU A 164 -16.67 -16.31 -34.14
N ILE A 165 -15.55 -15.65 -34.45
CA ILE A 165 -15.35 -14.92 -35.71
C ILE A 165 -15.40 -15.88 -36.90
N THR A 166 -14.71 -17.02 -36.82
CA THR A 166 -14.73 -18.02 -37.89
C THR A 166 -16.10 -18.66 -38.05
N GLY A 167 -16.83 -18.93 -36.96
CA GLY A 167 -18.21 -19.39 -36.98
C GLY A 167 -19.17 -18.40 -37.65
N LEU A 168 -19.09 -17.11 -37.29
CA LEU A 168 -19.87 -16.03 -37.89
C LEU A 168 -19.54 -15.85 -39.38
N ALA A 169 -18.26 -15.91 -39.76
CA ALA A 169 -17.83 -15.84 -41.15
C ALA A 169 -18.37 -17.02 -41.98
N ALA A 170 -18.36 -18.24 -41.42
CA ALA A 170 -18.90 -19.42 -42.08
C ALA A 170 -20.42 -19.35 -42.24
N GLN A 171 -21.15 -18.83 -41.24
CA GLN A 171 -22.59 -18.58 -41.34
C GLN A 171 -22.89 -17.54 -42.43
N ASN A 172 -22.21 -16.39 -42.42
CA ASN A 172 -22.39 -15.34 -43.42
C ASN A 172 -22.06 -15.83 -44.83
N MET A 173 -21.02 -16.65 -45.00
CA MET A 173 -20.67 -17.24 -46.30
C MET A 173 -21.71 -18.26 -46.77
N LYS A 174 -22.33 -19.03 -45.85
CA LYS A 174 -23.48 -19.91 -46.20
C LYS A 174 -24.70 -19.11 -46.64
N PHE A 175 -24.99 -17.99 -45.98
CA PHE A 175 -26.08 -17.10 -46.39
C PHE A 175 -25.85 -16.47 -47.78
N GLN A 176 -24.60 -16.10 -48.12
CA GLN A 176 -24.29 -15.56 -49.44
C GLN A 176 -24.36 -16.61 -50.56
N LYS A 177 -24.09 -17.89 -50.27
CA LYS A 177 -24.19 -19.00 -51.25
C LYS A 177 -25.61 -19.57 -51.43
N GLY A 178 -26.56 -19.19 -50.57
CA GLY A 178 -27.96 -19.65 -50.63
C GLY A 178 -28.93 -18.70 -51.34
N THR A 179 -28.43 -17.64 -51.99
CA THR A 179 -29.24 -16.60 -52.66
C THR A 179 -29.08 -16.64 -54.19
N PHE A 180 -29.11 -17.85 -54.77
CA PHE A 180 -29.37 -18.11 -56.18
C PHE A 180 -30.21 -19.38 -56.33
#